data_AF-A0A2W4NM58-F1
#
_entry.id   AF-A0A2W4NM58-F1
#
_cell.length_a   1.000
_cell.length_b   1.000
_cell.length_c   1.000
_cell.angle_alpha   90.00
_cell.angle_beta   90.00
_cell.angle_gamma   90.00
#
_symmetry.space_group_name_H-M   'P 1'
#
loop_
_entity.id
_entity.type
_entity.pdbx_description
1 polymer ?
#
loop_
_entity_poly.entity_id
_entity_poly.type
_entity_poly.pdbx_seq_one_letter_code
_entity_poly.pdbx_strand_id
1 'polypeptide(L)'
;MSLALPTDHRVAVFSLTTGRTLAEQVCERLGVALGRHEERDFEDGEHKIRPLESVRGRDVYVVVSLYGDEHSSVNDKLVRTLFLLAALRDAGAERVT
;
A
#
# COMPACT_ATOMS: atom_id res chain seq x y z
N MET A 1 3.51 13.47 23.28
CA MET A 1 2.99 12.09 23.37
C MET A 1 3.58 11.34 22.17
N SER A 2 4.55 10.45 22.40
CA SER A 2 5.25 9.74 21.31
C SER A 2 4.33 8.68 20.71
N LEU A 3 4.08 8.76 19.41
CA LEU A 3 3.30 7.80 18.60
C LEU A 3 4.19 6.70 18.00
N ALA A 4 5.41 6.52 18.52
CA ALA A 4 6.31 5.50 18.03
C ALA A 4 5.71 4.11 18.29
N LEU A 5 5.59 3.31 17.23
CA LEU A 5 5.13 1.93 17.34
C LEU A 5 6.11 1.13 18.22
N PRO A 6 5.61 0.16 19.00
CA PRO A 6 6.47 -0.77 19.73
C PRO A 6 7.43 -1.46 18.76
N THR A 7 8.69 -1.65 19.16
CA THR A 7 9.76 -2.23 18.33
C THR A 7 9.50 -3.66 17.86
N ASP A 8 8.57 -4.37 18.50
CA ASP A 8 8.16 -5.74 18.17
C ASP A 8 7.01 -5.79 17.14
N HIS A 9 6.39 -4.66 16.82
CA HIS A 9 5.29 -4.64 15.87
C HIS A 9 5.84 -4.68 14.44
N ARG A 10 5.73 -5.85 13.79
CA ARG A 10 6.17 -6.09 12.40
C ARG A 10 5.22 -5.42 11.40
N VAL A 11 5.03 -4.11 11.51
CA VAL A 11 4.15 -3.31 10.64
C VAL A 11 4.80 -3.08 9.29
N ALA A 12 3.99 -3.08 8.25
CA ALA A 12 4.35 -2.45 6.98
C ALA A 12 3.20 -1.59 6.49
N VAL A 13 3.51 -0.41 5.95
CA VAL A 13 2.53 0.49 5.36
C VAL A 13 2.76 0.54 3.86
N PHE A 14 1.72 0.32 3.06
CA PHE A 14 1.77 0.42 1.60
C PHE A 14 0.72 1.42 1.11
N SER A 15 0.86 1.86 -0.14
CA SER A 15 -0.10 2.75 -0.80
C SER A 15 0.00 2.58 -2.31
N LEU A 16 -1.04 2.90 -3.07
CA LEU A 16 -0.89 3.11 -4.51
C LEU A 16 -0.10 4.41 -4.77
N THR A 17 0.42 4.56 -5.98
CA THR A 17 1.17 5.76 -6.39
C THR A 17 0.32 7.02 -6.21
N THR A 18 -0.99 6.95 -6.46
CA THR A 18 -1.94 8.06 -6.26
C THR A 18 -2.20 8.42 -4.80
N GLY A 19 -1.89 7.53 -3.85
CA GLY A 19 -2.05 7.73 -2.40
C GLY A 19 -0.74 8.03 -1.66
N ARG A 20 0.40 8.02 -2.36
CA ARG A 20 1.75 8.06 -1.79
C ARG A 20 1.96 9.23 -0.83
N THR A 21 1.58 10.44 -1.20
CA THR A 21 1.79 11.64 -0.36
C THR A 21 1.13 11.51 1.01
N LEU A 22 -0.11 11.01 1.06
CA LEU A 22 -0.82 10.79 2.33
C LEU A 22 -0.14 9.68 3.14
N ALA A 23 0.23 8.58 2.48
CA ALA A 23 0.87 7.45 3.15
C ALA A 23 2.25 7.81 3.72
N GLU A 24 3.03 8.65 3.03
CA GLU A 24 4.32 9.15 3.50
C GLU A 24 4.17 10.00 4.77
N GLN A 25 3.15 10.87 4.84
CA GLN A 25 2.84 11.63 6.05
C GLN A 25 2.46 10.72 7.22
N VAL A 26 1.69 9.66 6.97
CA VAL A 26 1.36 8.65 7.99
C VAL A 26 2.64 7.93 8.47
N CYS A 27 3.49 7.49 7.53
CA CYS A 27 4.75 6.81 7.83
C CYS A 27 5.71 7.68 8.65
N GLU A 28 5.82 8.97 8.32
CA GLU A 28 6.64 9.94 9.07
C GLU A 28 6.19 10.03 10.54
N ARG A 29 4.87 10.08 10.78
CA ARG A 29 4.30 10.14 12.14
C ARG A 29 4.49 8.85 12.93
N LEU A 30 4.52 7.70 12.24
CA LEU A 30 4.71 6.38 12.85
C LEU A 30 6.19 5.99 13.01
N GLY A 31 7.10 6.71 12.35
CA GLY A 31 8.53 6.38 12.34
C GLY A 31 8.87 5.11 11.53
N VAL A 32 8.09 4.80 10.49
CA VAL A 32 8.30 3.64 9.61
C VAL A 32 8.59 4.08 8.17
N ALA A 33 9.23 3.22 7.38
CA ALA A 33 9.38 3.46 5.95
C ALA A 33 8.12 3.01 5.19
N LEU A 34 7.76 3.74 4.13
CA LEU A 34 6.72 3.28 3.22
C LEU A 34 7.23 2.05 2.45
N GLY A 35 6.41 1.02 2.43
CA GLY A 35 6.67 -0.23 1.73
C GLY A 35 6.85 -0.01 0.23
N ARG A 36 7.75 -0.78 -0.36
CA ARG A 36 8.08 -0.68 -1.80
C ARG A 36 7.32 -1.72 -2.60
N HIS A 37 6.70 -1.29 -3.69
CA HIS A 37 6.06 -2.15 -4.68
C HIS A 37 6.25 -1.56 -6.09
N GLU A 38 6.06 -2.40 -7.10
CA GLU A 38 6.01 -2.04 -8.51
C GLU A 38 4.55 -1.85 -8.91
N GLU A 39 4.22 -0.76 -9.59
CA GLU A 39 2.98 -0.54 -10.34
C GLU A 39 3.33 -0.38 -11.82
N ARG A 40 2.60 -1.05 -12.71
CA ARG A 40 2.82 -0.95 -14.15
C ARG A 40 1.52 -1.09 -14.93
N ASP A 41 1.25 -0.13 -15.79
CA ASP A 41 0.18 -0.19 -16.78
C ASP A 41 0.69 -0.87 -18.07
N PHE A 42 -0.18 -1.63 -18.73
CA PHE A 42 0.06 -2.22 -20.05
C PHE A 42 -0.82 -1.53 -21.11
N GLU A 43 -0.45 -1.66 -22.39
CA GLU A 43 -1.10 -0.96 -23.51
C GLU A 43 -2.57 -1.39 -23.74
N ASP A 44 -2.92 -2.59 -23.29
CA ASP A 44 -4.28 -3.16 -23.35
C ASP A 44 -5.18 -2.73 -22.18
N GLY A 45 -4.66 -1.91 -21.26
CA GLY A 45 -5.37 -1.44 -20.07
C GLY A 45 -5.23 -2.35 -18.85
N GLU A 46 -4.47 -3.44 -18.94
CA GLU A 46 -4.15 -4.25 -17.76
C GLU A 46 -3.24 -3.48 -16.78
N HIS A 47 -3.34 -3.82 -15.50
CA HIS A 47 -2.52 -3.24 -14.44
C HIS A 47 -1.84 -4.33 -13.62
N LYS A 48 -0.52 -4.24 -13.50
CA LYS A 48 0.30 -5.09 -12.63
C LYS A 48 0.67 -4.38 -11.36
N ILE A 49 0.60 -5.12 -10.25
CA ILE A 49 1.15 -4.68 -8.97
C ILE A 49 1.94 -5.81 -8.30
N ARG A 50 3.07 -5.47 -7.67
CA ARG A 50 3.92 -6.48 -7.00
C ARG A 50 4.74 -5.89 -5.86
N PRO A 51 4.63 -6.40 -4.61
CA PRO A 51 5.53 -6.03 -3.53
C PRO A 51 7.00 -6.30 -3.87
N LEU A 52 7.89 -5.37 -3.50
CA LEU A 52 9.35 -5.45 -3.67
C LEU A 52 10.08 -5.84 -2.39
N GLU A 53 9.34 -6.12 -1.32
CA GLU A 53 9.88 -6.55 -0.04
C GLU A 53 9.01 -7.64 0.58
N SER A 54 9.61 -8.43 1.49
CA SER A 54 8.87 -9.48 2.20
C SER A 54 7.90 -8.87 3.21
N VAL A 55 6.64 -9.25 3.09
CA VAL A 55 5.57 -8.95 4.05
C VAL A 55 5.19 -10.16 4.89
N ARG A 56 5.96 -11.26 4.83
CA ARG A 56 5.61 -12.51 5.48
C ARG A 56 5.47 -12.37 7.00
N GLY A 57 4.28 -12.67 7.51
CA GLY A 57 3.95 -12.56 8.94
C GLY A 57 3.96 -11.13 9.46
N ARG A 58 3.76 -10.12 8.58
CA ARG A 58 3.63 -8.71 8.96
C ARG A 58 2.15 -8.31 9.04
N ASP A 59 1.87 -7.34 9.90
CA ASP A 59 0.60 -6.60 9.90
C ASP A 59 0.71 -5.46 8.88
N VAL A 60 -0.01 -5.57 7.77
CA VAL A 60 0.09 -4.64 6.65
C VAL A 60 -1.09 -3.68 6.64
N TYR A 61 -0.80 -2.39 6.49
CA TYR A 61 -1.79 -1.32 6.37
C TYR A 61 -1.69 -0.70 4.97
N VAL A 62 -2.81 -0.59 4.26
CA VAL A 62 -2.86 0.03 2.93
C VAL A 62 -3.59 1.37 3.01
N VAL A 63 -2.84 2.46 2.86
CA VAL A 63 -3.38 3.82 2.94
C VAL A 63 -3.63 4.34 1.53
N VAL A 64 -4.88 4.41 1.11
CA VAL A 64 -5.26 4.87 -0.24
C VAL A 64 -6.45 5.81 -0.17
N SER A 65 -6.37 6.95 -0.87
CA SER A 65 -7.53 7.78 -1.17
C SER A 65 -8.24 7.25 -2.42
N LEU A 66 -9.54 7.03 -2.32
CA LEU A 66 -10.38 6.65 -3.45
C LEU A 66 -10.96 7.87 -4.20
N TYR A 67 -10.61 9.10 -3.81
CA TYR A 67 -11.05 10.29 -4.54
C TYR A 67 -10.59 10.22 -6.00
N GLY A 68 -11.52 10.34 -6.94
CA GLY A 68 -11.19 10.36 -8.38
C GLY A 68 -10.45 11.64 -8.76
N ASP A 69 -9.46 11.53 -9.64
CA ASP A 69 -8.71 12.67 -10.19
C ASP A 69 -8.69 12.64 -11.73
N GLU A 70 -7.93 13.54 -12.34
CA GLU A 70 -7.81 13.65 -13.81
C GLU A 70 -7.24 12.39 -14.48
N HIS A 71 -6.56 11.52 -13.72
CA HIS A 71 -5.87 10.34 -14.24
C HIS A 71 -6.57 9.02 -13.90
N SER A 72 -7.34 8.97 -12.82
CA SER A 72 -7.97 7.73 -12.34
C SER A 72 -9.29 7.99 -11.66
N SER A 73 -10.33 7.26 -12.09
CA SER A 73 -11.63 7.28 -11.44
C SER A 73 -11.58 6.61 -10.06
N VAL A 74 -12.63 6.81 -9.27
CA VAL A 74 -12.86 6.09 -8.01
C VAL A 74 -12.77 4.57 -8.22
N ASN A 75 -13.31 4.07 -9.33
CA ASN A 75 -13.35 2.65 -9.64
C ASN A 75 -11.96 2.11 -10.02
N ASP A 76 -11.18 2.87 -10.79
CA ASP A 76 -9.81 2.47 -11.15
C ASP A 76 -8.96 2.33 -9.88
N LYS A 77 -9.04 3.31 -8.98
CA LYS A 77 -8.33 3.29 -7.70
C LYS A 77 -8.79 2.15 -6.81
N LEU A 78 -10.09 1.87 -6.77
CA LEU A 78 -10.64 0.75 -6.02
C LEU A 78 -10.10 -0.59 -6.55
N VAL A 79 -10.17 -0.84 -7.86
CA VAL A 79 -9.67 -2.09 -8.47
C VAL A 79 -8.17 -2.25 -8.25
N ARG A 80 -7.37 -1.21 -8.47
CA ARG A 80 -5.92 -1.26 -8.20
C ARG A 80 -5.62 -1.50 -6.72
N THR A 81 -6.42 -0.96 -5.81
CA THR A 81 -6.31 -1.24 -4.37
C THR A 81 -6.58 -2.71 -4.09
N LEU A 82 -7.63 -3.30 -4.67
CA LEU A 82 -7.93 -4.73 -4.52
C LEU A 82 -6.78 -5.61 -5.05
N PHE A 83 -6.11 -5.20 -6.13
CA PHE A 83 -4.92 -5.90 -6.63
C PHE A 83 -3.76 -5.82 -5.62
N LEU A 84 -3.50 -4.64 -5.03
CA LEU A 84 -2.46 -4.48 -4.01
C LEU A 84 -2.74 -5.38 -2.79
N LEU A 85 -3.98 -5.34 -2.28
CA LEU A 85 -4.42 -6.13 -1.14
C LEU A 85 -4.26 -7.64 -1.42
N ALA A 86 -4.64 -8.09 -2.62
CA ALA A 86 -4.47 -9.48 -3.04
C ALA A 86 -2.99 -9.87 -3.11
N ALA A 87 -2.15 -9.05 -3.76
CA ALA A 87 -0.72 -9.33 -3.89
C ALA A 87 0.00 -9.38 -2.54
N LEU A 88 -0.39 -8.53 -1.57
CA LEU A 88 0.16 -8.53 -0.21
C LEU A 88 -0.24 -9.78 0.58
N ARG A 89 -1.51 -10.20 0.47
CA ARG A 89 -1.99 -11.45 1.06
C ARG A 89 -1.26 -12.66 0.50
N ASP A 90 -1.12 -12.74 -0.82
CA ASP A 90 -0.45 -13.84 -1.50
C ASP A 90 1.06 -13.87 -1.19
N ALA A 91 1.67 -12.71 -0.91
CA ALA A 91 3.05 -12.59 -0.43
C ALA A 91 3.24 -13.00 1.05
N GLY A 92 2.16 -13.34 1.76
CA GLY A 92 2.19 -13.91 3.11
C GLY A 92 2.00 -12.92 4.25
N ALA A 93 1.39 -11.75 4.00
CA ALA A 93 0.96 -10.86 5.08
C ALA A 93 0.08 -11.61 6.10
N GLU A 94 0.30 -11.37 7.40
CA GLU A 94 -0.50 -11.98 8.48
C GLU A 94 -1.91 -11.37 8.49
N ARG A 95 -1.96 -10.05 8.39
CA ARG A 95 -3.17 -9.25 8.29
C ARG A 95 -2.99 -8.15 7.26
N VAL A 96 -4.07 -7.81 6.57
CA VAL A 96 -4.14 -6.64 5.71
C VAL A 96 -5.30 -5.77 6.20
N THR A 97 -5.03 -4.48 6.45
CA THR A 97 -5.98 -3.46 6.92
C THR A 97 -6.09 -2.32 5.93
#